data_AF-A0A399YKJ6-F1
#
_entry.id   AF-A0A399YKJ6-F1
#
_cell.length_a   1.000
_cell.length_b   1.000
_cell.length_c   1.000
_cell.angle_alpha   90.00
_cell.angle_beta   90.00
_cell.angle_gamma   90.00
#
_symmetry.space_group_name_H-M   'P 1'
#
loop_
_entity.id
_entity.type
_entity.pdbx_description
1 polymer ?
#
loop_
_entity_poly.entity_id
_entity_poly.type
_entity_poly.pdbx_seq_one_letter_code
_entity_poly.pdbx_strand_id
1 'polypeptide(L)'
;MEFSEMMERATRVRKRYAEFETEKYGARWTNEELALGFVGDVGDLVKLVMAVNGRRGIENAREKLEHELADCLWSVLVLADAHAIDLERAFARTMAELEKRLNAHD
;
A
#
# COMPACT_ATOMS: atom_id res chain seq x y z
N MET A 1 -9.48 13.60 -2.51
CA MET A 1 -10.06 12.31 -2.85
C MET A 1 -10.48 11.73 -1.52
N GLU A 2 -11.76 11.40 -1.38
CA GLU A 2 -12.24 10.72 -0.19
C GLU A 2 -11.69 9.30 -0.14
N PHE A 3 -11.65 8.68 1.05
CA PHE A 3 -11.13 7.32 1.19
C PHE A 3 -11.89 6.32 0.32
N SER A 4 -13.21 6.46 0.21
CA SER A 4 -14.06 5.66 -0.68
C SER A 4 -13.64 5.78 -2.14
N GLU A 5 -13.37 7.00 -2.63
CA GLU A 5 -12.91 7.24 -3.99
C GLU A 5 -11.52 6.62 -4.24
N MET A 6 -10.64 6.62 -3.23
CA MET A 6 -9.33 5.96 -3.30
C MET A 6 -9.48 4.45 -3.41
N MET A 7 -10.33 3.86 -2.56
CA MET A 7 -10.62 2.42 -2.58
C MET A 7 -11.19 1.99 -3.93
N GLU A 8 -12.22 2.69 -4.41
CA GLU A 8 -12.81 2.40 -5.72
C GLU A 8 -11.79 2.51 -6.86
N ARG A 9 -10.93 3.53 -6.83
CA ARG A 9 -9.88 3.69 -7.84
C ARG A 9 -8.86 2.55 -7.76
N ALA A 10 -8.44 2.16 -6.56
CA ALA A 10 -7.49 1.07 -6.36
C ALA A 10 -8.05 -0.27 -6.87
N THR A 11 -9.29 -0.61 -6.51
CA THR A 11 -9.97 -1.83 -6.97
C THR A 11 -10.18 -1.85 -8.48
N ARG A 12 -10.56 -0.71 -9.09
CA ARG A 12 -10.66 -0.59 -10.57
C ARG A 12 -9.33 -0.86 -11.25
N VAL A 13 -8.22 -0.33 -10.73
CA VAL A 13 -6.87 -0.58 -11.28
C VAL A 13 -6.47 -2.04 -11.08
N ARG A 14 -6.72 -2.63 -9.90
CA ARG A 14 -6.45 -4.05 -9.65
C ARG A 14 -7.19 -4.96 -10.61
N LYS A 15 -8.46 -4.67 -10.91
CA LYS A 15 -9.24 -5.44 -11.89
C LYS A 15 -8.59 -5.43 -13.28
N ARG A 16 -8.11 -4.27 -13.74
CA ARG A 16 -7.40 -4.14 -15.02
C ARG A 16 -6.08 -4.93 -15.02
N TYR A 17 -5.35 -4.94 -13.91
CA TYR A 17 -4.17 -5.79 -13.75
C TYR A 17 -4.54 -7.28 -13.80
N ALA A 18 -5.63 -7.70 -13.17
CA ALA A 18 -6.06 -9.10 -13.17
C ALA A 18 -6.45 -9.58 -14.57
N GLU A 19 -7.11 -8.71 -15.36
CA GLU A 19 -7.41 -8.95 -16.78
C GLU A 19 -6.10 -9.11 -17.57
N PHE A 20 -5.16 -8.17 -17.43
CA PHE A 20 -3.85 -8.22 -18.08
C PHE A 20 -3.03 -9.46 -17.70
N GLU A 21 -3.01 -9.83 -16.41
CA GLU A 21 -2.32 -11.03 -15.91
C GLU A 21 -2.91 -12.30 -16.52
N THR A 22 -4.24 -12.38 -16.58
CA THR A 22 -4.93 -13.53 -17.19
C THR A 22 -4.61 -13.64 -18.67
N GLU A 23 -4.63 -12.53 -19.41
CA GLU A 23 -4.30 -12.51 -20.84
C GLU A 23 -2.84 -12.88 -21.11
N LYS A 24 -1.91 -12.38 -20.28
CA LYS A 24 -0.47 -12.52 -20.52
C LYS A 24 0.14 -13.79 -19.92
N TYR A 25 -0.33 -14.22 -18.76
CA TYR A 25 0.26 -15.30 -17.97
C TYR A 25 -0.71 -16.47 -17.73
N GLY A 26 -1.95 -16.40 -18.20
CA GLY A 26 -2.95 -17.47 -18.11
C GLY A 26 -3.70 -17.53 -16.78
N ALA A 27 -3.32 -16.73 -15.78
CA ALA A 27 -4.01 -16.58 -14.51
C ALA A 27 -3.75 -15.21 -13.90
N ARG A 28 -4.72 -14.71 -13.12
CA ARG A 28 -4.52 -13.56 -12.23
C ARG A 28 -3.66 -13.93 -11.03
N TRP A 29 -2.99 -12.94 -10.45
CA TRP A 29 -2.26 -13.12 -9.19
C TRP A 29 -3.18 -13.54 -8.05
N THR A 30 -2.70 -14.46 -7.22
CA THR A 30 -3.36 -14.84 -5.95
C THR A 30 -3.19 -13.75 -4.89
N ASN A 31 -3.92 -13.88 -3.78
CA ASN A 31 -3.78 -12.94 -2.65
C ASN A 31 -2.36 -13.01 -2.04
N GLU A 32 -1.75 -14.19 -2.01
CA GLU A 32 -0.36 -14.39 -1.57
C GLU A 32 0.63 -13.69 -2.51
N GLU A 33 0.42 -13.77 -3.82
CA GLU A 33 1.26 -13.08 -4.81
C GLU A 33 1.10 -11.56 -4.72
N LEU A 34 -0.11 -11.06 -4.45
CA LEU A 34 -0.32 -9.63 -4.15
C LEU A 34 0.44 -9.20 -2.89
N ALA A 35 0.41 -10.01 -1.83
CA ALA A 35 1.17 -9.73 -0.61
C ALA A 35 2.69 -9.78 -0.84
N LEU A 36 3.17 -10.70 -1.69
CA LEU A 36 4.58 -10.75 -2.08
C LEU A 36 4.98 -9.54 -2.93
N GLY A 37 4.12 -9.09 -3.84
CA GLY A 37 4.31 -7.84 -4.59
C GLY A 37 4.48 -6.65 -3.66
N PHE A 38 3.60 -6.52 -2.66
CA PHE A 38 3.67 -5.46 -1.65
C PHE A 38 5.01 -5.45 -0.88
N VAL A 39 5.59 -6.62 -0.57
CA VAL A 39 6.93 -6.68 0.05
C VAL A 39 8.01 -6.05 -0.84
N GLY A 40 7.86 -6.18 -2.16
CA GLY A 40 8.70 -5.49 -3.15
C GLY A 40 8.62 -3.96 -2.99
N ASP A 41 7.40 -3.43 -3.03
CA ASP A 41 7.12 -1.98 -2.88
C ASP A 41 7.69 -1.45 -1.55
N VAL A 42 7.51 -2.19 -0.45
CA VAL A 42 8.07 -1.83 0.87
C VAL A 42 9.61 -1.79 0.82
N GLY A 43 10.22 -2.73 0.11
CA GLY A 43 11.67 -2.75 -0.08
C GLY A 43 12.18 -1.50 -0.82
N ASP A 44 11.48 -1.05 -1.85
CA ASP A 44 11.83 0.15 -2.61
C ASP A 44 11.56 1.43 -1.82
N LEU A 45 10.42 1.50 -1.13
CA LEU A 45 10.11 2.56 -0.17
C LEU A 45 11.23 2.75 0.86
N VAL A 46 11.70 1.67 1.50
CA VAL A 46 12.77 1.74 2.51
C VAL A 46 14.08 2.27 1.91
N LYS A 47 14.46 1.82 0.70
CA LYS A 47 15.68 2.32 0.03
C LYS A 47 15.60 3.83 -0.22
N LEU A 48 14.42 4.35 -0.54
CA LEU A 48 14.21 5.77 -0.82
C LEU A 48 14.16 6.62 0.44
N VAL A 49 13.55 6.11 1.52
CA VAL A 49 13.64 6.75 2.85
C VAL A 49 15.11 6.90 3.26
N MET A 50 15.92 5.85 3.09
CA MET A 50 17.37 5.93 3.35
C MET A 50 18.05 6.99 2.48
N ALA A 51 17.68 7.09 1.21
CA ALA A 51 18.28 8.05 0.28
C ALA A 51 17.92 9.50 0.62
N VAL A 52 16.65 9.79 0.91
CA VAL A 52 16.20 11.13 1.35
C VAL A 52 16.88 11.54 2.66
N ASN A 53 17.19 10.56 3.53
CA ASN A 53 17.92 10.79 4.78
C ASN A 53 19.46 10.77 4.62
N GLY A 54 19.98 10.85 3.40
CA GLY A 54 21.42 10.97 3.12
C GLY A 54 22.24 9.71 3.38
N ARG A 55 21.60 8.55 3.52
CA ARG A 55 22.27 7.25 3.78
C ARG A 55 22.54 6.45 2.51
N ARG A 56 22.04 6.91 1.36
CA ARG A 56 22.23 6.29 0.05
C ARG A 56 22.17 7.35 -1.06
N GLY A 57 22.98 7.20 -2.11
CA GLY A 57 22.87 8.04 -3.31
C GLY A 57 21.80 7.50 -4.26
N ILE A 58 20.65 8.17 -4.33
CA ILE A 58 19.61 7.92 -5.35
C ILE A 58 19.16 9.28 -5.90
N GLU A 59 19.25 9.45 -7.22
CA GLU A 59 18.76 10.66 -7.89
C GLU A 59 17.23 10.76 -7.79
N ASN A 60 16.74 11.97 -7.57
CA ASN A 60 15.32 12.30 -7.40
C ASN A 60 14.63 11.46 -6.31
N ALA A 61 15.37 11.11 -5.24
CA ALA A 61 14.88 10.23 -4.18
C ALA A 61 13.56 10.70 -3.55
N ARG A 62 13.32 12.02 -3.45
CA ARG A 62 12.09 12.57 -2.88
C ARG A 62 10.86 12.32 -3.77
N GLU A 63 10.98 12.58 -5.07
CA GLU A 63 9.91 12.31 -6.03
C GLU A 63 9.60 10.80 -6.09
N LYS A 64 10.65 9.97 -6.14
CA LYS A 64 10.48 8.51 -6.08
C LYS A 64 9.85 8.07 -4.77
N LEU A 65 10.19 8.71 -3.64
CA LEU A 65 9.59 8.39 -2.35
C LEU A 65 8.08 8.69 -2.34
N GLU A 66 7.66 9.79 -2.96
CA GLU A 66 6.23 10.10 -3.13
C GLU A 66 5.52 9.01 -3.95
N HIS A 67 6.17 8.49 -5.00
CA HIS A 67 5.66 7.38 -5.80
C HIS A 67 5.52 6.08 -4.99
N GLU A 68 6.59 5.63 -4.32
CA GLU A 68 6.55 4.37 -3.56
C GLU A 68 5.60 4.43 -2.36
N LEU A 69 5.39 5.60 -1.76
CA LEU A 69 4.35 5.78 -0.74
C LEU A 69 2.95 5.54 -1.31
N ALA A 70 2.69 6.03 -2.54
CA ALA A 70 1.42 5.82 -3.22
C ALA A 70 1.23 4.35 -3.64
N ASP A 71 2.28 3.69 -4.14
CA ASP A 71 2.24 2.29 -4.53
C ASP A 71 2.05 1.36 -3.33
N CYS A 72 2.78 1.60 -2.23
CA CYS A 72 2.54 0.89 -0.97
C CYS A 72 1.10 1.08 -0.47
N LEU A 73 0.54 2.29 -0.58
CA LEU A 73 -0.85 2.54 -0.20
C LEU A 73 -1.83 1.80 -1.11
N TRP A 74 -1.58 1.77 -2.42
CA TRP A 74 -2.39 1.00 -3.37
C TRP A 74 -2.39 -0.49 -3.02
N SER A 75 -1.22 -1.07 -2.74
CA SER A 75 -1.06 -2.47 -2.32
C SER A 75 -1.86 -2.78 -1.05
N VAL A 76 -1.85 -1.89 -0.05
CA VAL A 76 -2.67 -2.04 1.17
C VAL A 76 -4.17 -1.96 0.87
N LEU A 77 -4.62 -1.03 0.02
CA LEU A 77 -6.03 -0.92 -0.37
C LEU A 77 -6.52 -2.17 -1.11
N VAL A 78 -5.72 -2.68 -2.04
CA VAL A 78 -6.01 -3.89 -2.81
C VAL A 78 -6.09 -5.13 -1.91
N LEU A 79 -5.18 -5.27 -0.94
CA LEU A 79 -5.23 -6.36 0.02
C LEU A 79 -6.46 -6.24 0.93
N ALA A 80 -6.84 -5.03 1.35
CA ALA A 80 -8.07 -4.85 2.11
C ALA A 80 -9.32 -5.30 1.34
N ASP A 81 -9.45 -4.90 0.06
CA ASP A 81 -10.54 -5.34 -0.82
C ASP A 81 -10.53 -6.87 -1.03
N ALA A 82 -9.36 -7.45 -1.34
CA ALA A 82 -9.20 -8.88 -1.58
C ALA A 82 -9.54 -9.77 -0.36
N HIS A 83 -9.51 -9.20 0.85
CA HIS A 83 -9.84 -9.86 2.10
C HIS A 83 -11.15 -9.35 2.74
N ALA A 84 -11.93 -8.53 2.03
CA ALA A 84 -13.19 -7.95 2.50
C ALA A 84 -13.05 -7.20 3.85
N ILE A 85 -11.94 -6.47 4.01
CA ILE A 85 -11.64 -5.69 5.21
C ILE A 85 -12.13 -4.25 5.01
N ASP A 86 -12.96 -3.78 5.93
CA ASP A 86 -13.28 -2.36 6.09
C ASP A 86 -12.06 -1.65 6.71
N LEU A 87 -11.16 -1.20 5.82
CA LEU A 87 -9.88 -0.61 6.22
C LEU A 87 -10.05 0.74 6.90
N GLU A 88 -11.03 1.55 6.50
CA GLU A 88 -11.31 2.86 7.12
C GLU A 88 -11.69 2.67 8.60
N ARG A 89 -12.65 1.78 8.87
CA ARG A 89 -13.04 1.45 10.23
C ARG A 89 -11.92 0.79 11.02
N ALA A 90 -11.16 -0.12 10.40
CA ALA A 90 -10.03 -0.78 11.05
C ALA A 90 -8.95 0.23 11.45
N PHE A 91 -8.63 1.19 10.57
CA PHE A 91 -7.69 2.27 10.84
C PHE A 91 -8.17 3.15 11.99
N ALA A 92 -9.41 3.64 11.95
CA ALA A 92 -9.99 4.49 12.98
C ALA A 92 -9.97 3.82 14.37
N ARG A 93 -10.37 2.54 14.45
CA ARG A 93 -10.30 1.75 15.69
C ARG A 93 -8.87 1.63 16.20
N THR A 94 -7.92 1.31 15.31
CA THR A 94 -6.52 1.10 15.69
C THR A 94 -5.89 2.39 16.22
N MET A 95 -6.15 3.54 15.58
CA MET A 95 -5.64 4.83 16.04
C MET A 95 -6.21 5.21 17.41
N ALA A 96 -7.53 5.05 17.62
CA ALA A 96 -8.16 5.31 18.91
C ALA A 96 -7.57 4.43 20.05
N GLU A 97 -7.25 3.17 19.75
CA GLU A 97 -6.58 2.28 20.71
C GLU A 97 -5.14 2.73 21.02
N LEU A 98 -4.38 3.18 20.01
CA LEU A 98 -3.03 3.70 20.22
C LEU A 98 -3.04 5.00 21.04
N GLU A 99 -3.93 5.94 20.73
CA GLU A 99 -4.11 7.19 21.48
C GLU A 99 -4.46 6.91 22.95
N LYS A 100 -5.40 6.00 23.19
CA LYS A 100 -5.78 5.59 24.55
C LYS A 100 -4.60 5.02 25.33
N ARG A 101 -3.75 4.21 24.67
CA ARG A 101 -2.56 3.62 25.30
C ARG A 101 -1.53 4.69 25.66
N LEU A 102 -1.28 5.65 24.78
CA LEU A 102 -0.34 6.74 25.04
C LEU A 102 -0.81 7.61 26.21
N ASN A 103 -2.08 7.99 26.22
CA ASN A 103 -2.66 8.81 27.30
C ASN A 103 -2.76 8.09 28.66
N ALA A 104 -2.69 6.76 28.68
CA ALA A 104 -2.69 5.97 29.93
C ALA A 104 -1.28 5.80 30.52
N HIS A 105 -0.24 6.20 29.79
CA HIS A 105 1.16 6.15 30.20
C HIS A 105 1.76 7.55 30.49
N ASP A 106 0.95 8.60 30.38
CA ASP A 106 1.21 9.95 30.90
C ASP A 106 0.60 10.12 32.31
#